data_AF-A0A354IDV9-F1
#
_entry.id   AF-A0A354IDV9-F1
#
_cell.length_a   1.000
_cell.length_b   1.000
_cell.length_c   1.000
_cell.angle_alpha   90.00
_cell.angle_beta   90.00
_cell.angle_gamma   90.00
#
_symmetry.space_group_name_H-M   'P 1'
#
loop_
_entity.id
_entity.type
_entity.pdbx_description
1 polymer ?
#
loop_
_entity_poly.entity_id
_entity_poly.type
_entity_poly.pdbx_seq_one_letter_code
_entity_poly.pdbx_strand_id
1 'polypeptide(L)'
;MVRNVKTIVCYGDSNTHGYDPLTGGRYDYAVRWPGQLQRLLGQDYYVVEEGLNSRTTVCDDPCYDDNKNGAALLPAIVKTHMPIDLLIVMLGSNDMKLRFHMGAADIARGAALLVQSAKAVSAAKSADGTACEILLTAPPAITEDLRNGDGIAEFGERAMHVSAELSERYARAAHEAGVHFFDAAAVVRPSSADGLHLTPEGHTALARAMAEQCRSILG
;
A
#
# COMPACT_ATOMS: atom_id res chain seq x y z
N MET A 1 -13.87 2.27 27.99
CA MET A 1 -13.05 3.48 27.79
C MET A 1 -13.34 3.98 26.39
N VAL A 2 -13.80 5.22 26.24
CA VAL A 2 -13.94 5.83 24.91
C VAL A 2 -12.52 6.09 24.40
N ARG A 3 -12.18 5.52 23.26
CA ARG A 3 -10.91 5.79 22.61
C ARG A 3 -11.02 7.17 21.95
N ASN A 4 -10.17 8.11 22.36
CA ASN A 4 -10.20 9.48 21.83
C ASN A 4 -9.40 9.64 20.52
N VAL A 5 -8.70 8.59 20.05
CA VAL A 5 -7.83 8.65 18.88
C VAL A 5 -8.05 7.42 18.00
N LYS A 6 -8.33 7.64 16.71
CA LYS A 6 -8.53 6.59 15.70
C LYS A 6 -7.18 6.16 15.12
N THR A 7 -6.87 4.88 15.17
CA THR A 7 -5.59 4.32 14.70
C THR A 7 -5.69 3.88 13.23
N ILE A 8 -4.82 4.41 12.39
CA ILE A 8 -4.72 4.08 10.97
C ILE A 8 -3.37 3.43 10.71
N VAL A 9 -3.35 2.24 10.12
CA VAL A 9 -2.10 1.56 9.73
C VAL A 9 -1.94 1.63 8.22
N CYS A 10 -0.83 2.21 7.75
CA CYS A 10 -0.48 2.30 6.34
C CYS A 10 0.47 1.15 5.98
N TYR A 11 -0.09 0.04 5.50
CA TYR A 11 0.64 -1.16 5.10
C TYR A 11 1.00 -1.12 3.61
N GLY A 12 2.29 -0.99 3.30
CA GLY A 12 2.71 -0.93 1.89
C GLY A 12 4.18 -1.20 1.66
N ASP A 13 4.65 -0.78 0.48
CA ASP A 13 6.01 -1.00 -0.01
C ASP A 13 6.88 0.27 0.06
N SER A 14 7.77 0.47 -0.91
CA SER A 14 8.67 1.61 -1.02
C SER A 14 7.93 2.95 -1.18
N ASN A 15 6.76 2.97 -1.83
CA ASN A 15 5.97 4.21 -1.94
C ASN A 15 5.30 4.58 -0.61
N THR A 16 5.07 3.61 0.27
CA THR A 16 4.66 3.88 1.67
C THR A 16 5.84 4.19 2.57
N HIS A 17 6.98 3.54 2.34
CA HIS A 17 8.24 3.83 3.03
C HIS A 17 8.75 5.25 2.76
N GLY A 18 8.47 5.77 1.56
CA GLY A 18 8.96 7.05 1.07
C GLY A 18 10.35 6.94 0.46
N TYR A 19 10.56 6.00 -0.46
CA TYR A 19 11.80 5.90 -1.23
C TYR A 19 12.01 7.12 -2.13
N ASP A 20 13.21 7.70 -2.09
CA ASP A 20 13.61 8.81 -2.94
C ASP A 20 14.26 8.28 -4.24
N PRO A 21 13.62 8.45 -5.41
CA PRO A 21 14.14 7.94 -6.68
C PRO A 21 15.40 8.68 -7.17
N LEU A 22 15.74 9.85 -6.62
CA LEU A 22 16.92 10.60 -7.00
C LEU A 22 18.15 10.21 -6.18
N THR A 23 17.95 9.90 -4.89
CA THR A 23 19.07 9.60 -3.98
C THR A 23 19.17 8.13 -3.60
N GLY A 24 18.15 7.32 -3.88
CA GLY A 24 18.00 5.95 -3.38
C GLY A 24 17.76 5.86 -1.87
N GLY A 25 17.51 6.99 -1.22
CA GLY A 25 17.34 7.11 0.22
C GLY A 25 15.88 7.05 0.65
N ARG A 26 15.62 7.54 1.87
CA ARG A 26 14.27 7.71 2.40
C ARG A 26 13.98 9.18 2.56
N TYR A 27 12.85 9.63 2.04
CA TYR A 27 12.33 10.97 2.28
C TYR A 27 12.08 11.22 3.78
N ASP A 28 12.27 12.47 4.18
CA ASP A 28 11.93 12.95 5.52
C ASP A 28 10.45 12.72 5.85
N TYR A 29 10.15 12.57 7.14
CA TYR A 29 8.80 12.30 7.64
C TYR A 29 7.75 13.26 7.08
N ALA A 30 8.07 14.55 6.97
CA ALA A 30 7.13 15.57 6.49
C ALA A 30 6.83 15.49 4.98
N VAL A 31 7.63 14.74 4.21
CA VAL A 31 7.45 14.54 2.77
C VAL A 31 6.63 13.28 2.50
N ARG A 32 6.85 12.20 3.26
CA ARG A 32 6.16 10.92 3.03
C ARG A 32 4.66 11.04 3.19
N TRP A 33 3.89 10.32 2.36
CA TRP A 33 2.44 10.42 2.38
C TRP A 33 1.80 10.01 3.73
N PRO A 34 2.29 9.01 4.49
CA PRO A 34 1.71 8.70 5.80
C PRO A 34 1.99 9.80 6.83
N GLY A 35 3.19 10.39 6.83
CA GLY A 35 3.54 11.51 7.69
C GLY A 35 2.73 12.77 7.36
N GLN A 36 2.50 13.05 6.07
CA GLN A 36 1.58 14.10 5.64
C GLN A 36 0.12 13.78 6.03
N LEU A 37 -0.32 12.52 5.91
CA LEU A 37 -1.65 12.08 6.33
C LEU A 37 -1.88 12.36 7.81
N GLN A 38 -0.92 12.04 8.69
CA GLN A 38 -1.00 12.37 10.12
C GLN A 38 -1.22 13.87 10.35
N ARG A 39 -0.48 14.73 9.63
CA ARG A 39 -0.60 16.19 9.76
C ARG A 39 -1.94 16.71 9.25
N LEU A 40 -2.46 16.13 8.17
CA LEU A 40 -3.74 16.49 7.59
C LEU A 40 -4.92 16.08 8.48
N LEU A 41 -4.83 14.90 9.11
CA LEU A 41 -5.88 14.37 9.97
C LEU A 41 -5.88 15.00 11.37
N GLY A 42 -4.72 15.41 11.88
CA GLY A 42 -4.62 16.09 13.18
C GLY A 42 -4.61 15.12 14.37
N GLN A 43 -4.96 15.62 15.55
CA GLN A 43 -4.77 14.92 16.83
C GLN A 43 -5.82 13.83 17.12
N ASP A 44 -6.92 13.82 16.39
CA ASP A 44 -7.98 12.82 16.53
C ASP A 44 -7.61 11.46 15.90
N TYR A 45 -6.47 11.41 15.20
CA TYR A 45 -5.97 10.23 14.51
C TYR A 45 -4.52 9.95 14.87
N TYR A 46 -4.15 8.67 14.84
CA TYR A 46 -2.79 8.18 14.98
C TYR A 46 -2.44 7.31 13.78
N VAL A 47 -1.50 7.77 12.96
CA VAL A 47 -1.09 7.09 11.73
C VAL A 47 0.21 6.32 11.96
N VAL A 48 0.20 5.03 11.65
CA VAL A 48 1.34 4.12 11.75
C VAL A 48 1.90 3.84 10.35
N GLU A 49 3.20 4.08 10.16
CA GLU A 49 3.89 3.82 8.89
C GLU A 49 4.45 2.40 8.86
N GLU A 50 3.84 1.51 8.08
CA GLU A 50 4.30 0.14 7.84
C GLU A 50 4.70 -0.04 6.36
N GLY A 51 5.61 0.82 5.89
CA GLY A 51 6.19 0.77 4.54
C GLY A 51 7.53 0.03 4.51
N LEU A 52 7.62 -1.01 3.67
CA LEU A 52 8.82 -1.83 3.51
C LEU A 52 9.20 -1.96 2.04
N ASN A 53 10.37 -1.45 1.65
CA ASN A 53 10.86 -1.56 0.28
C ASN A 53 10.86 -3.02 -0.21
N SER A 54 10.46 -3.20 -1.47
CA SER A 54 10.33 -4.49 -2.15
C SER A 54 9.26 -5.44 -1.58
N ARG A 55 8.40 -5.01 -0.65
CA ARG A 55 7.31 -5.85 -0.15
C ARG A 55 6.35 -6.21 -1.30
N THR A 56 6.04 -7.50 -1.43
CA THR A 56 5.08 -8.06 -2.38
C THR A 56 3.74 -8.30 -1.67
N THR A 57 2.70 -8.70 -2.40
CA THR A 57 1.48 -9.19 -1.76
C THR A 57 1.73 -10.52 -1.04
N VAL A 58 2.17 -11.55 -1.76
CA VAL A 58 2.22 -12.94 -1.23
C VAL A 58 3.50 -13.70 -1.56
N CYS A 59 4.46 -13.06 -2.21
CA CYS A 59 5.67 -13.71 -2.72
C CYS A 59 6.87 -13.51 -1.79
N ASP A 60 7.58 -14.58 -1.50
CA ASP A 60 8.95 -14.50 -0.99
C ASP A 60 9.87 -14.02 -2.13
N ASP A 61 10.78 -13.09 -1.84
CA ASP A 61 11.74 -12.57 -2.83
C ASP A 61 13.18 -12.98 -2.45
N PRO A 62 13.70 -14.10 -2.97
CA PRO A 62 15.03 -14.61 -2.60
C PRO A 62 16.18 -13.74 -3.14
N CYS A 63 15.90 -12.77 -4.01
CA CYS A 63 16.89 -11.79 -4.44
C CYS A 63 17.14 -10.69 -3.39
N TYR A 64 16.30 -10.61 -2.35
CA TYR A 64 16.45 -9.73 -1.20
C TYR A 64 16.47 -10.56 0.11
N ASP A 65 16.19 -9.94 1.25
CA ASP A 65 16.04 -10.63 2.54
C ASP A 65 14.71 -11.41 2.69
N ASP A 66 14.65 -12.28 3.70
CA ASP A 66 13.53 -13.21 3.99
C ASP A 66 12.20 -12.52 4.39
N ASN A 67 12.06 -11.20 4.27
CA ASN A 67 10.93 -10.46 4.82
C ASN A 67 10.15 -9.64 3.78
N LYS A 68 10.10 -10.08 2.52
CA LYS A 68 9.33 -9.36 1.47
C LYS A 68 7.89 -9.81 1.31
N ASN A 69 7.54 -10.97 1.85
CA ASN A 69 6.19 -11.51 1.75
C ASN A 69 5.19 -10.76 2.63
N GLY A 70 4.33 -9.98 1.99
CA GLY A 70 3.30 -9.19 2.67
C GLY A 70 2.35 -10.05 3.50
N ALA A 71 1.95 -11.21 3.03
CA ALA A 71 1.02 -12.09 3.73
C ALA A 71 1.63 -12.76 4.96
N ALA A 72 2.92 -13.08 4.91
CA ALA A 72 3.63 -13.66 6.03
C ALA A 72 3.78 -12.68 7.21
N LEU A 73 4.03 -11.39 6.92
CA LEU A 73 4.25 -10.37 7.94
C LEU A 73 2.97 -9.74 8.50
N LEU A 74 1.93 -9.61 7.66
CA LEU A 74 0.71 -8.87 8.00
C LEU A 74 0.06 -9.31 9.33
N PRO A 75 -0.08 -10.60 9.67
CA PRO A 75 -0.68 -11.01 10.94
C PRO A 75 0.03 -10.45 12.16
N ALA A 76 1.37 -10.38 12.16
CA ALA A 76 2.14 -9.85 13.28
C ALA A 76 1.98 -8.32 13.41
N ILE A 77 1.92 -7.63 12.27
CA ILE A 77 1.74 -6.17 12.20
C ILE A 77 0.35 -5.78 12.68
N VAL A 78 -0.71 -6.46 12.19
CA VAL A 78 -2.07 -6.25 12.68
C VAL A 78 -2.12 -6.45 14.19
N LYS A 79 -1.59 -7.57 14.70
CA LYS A 79 -1.61 -7.86 16.15
C LYS A 79 -0.87 -6.83 17.00
N THR A 80 0.25 -6.30 16.52
CA THR A 80 1.07 -5.33 17.25
C THR A 80 0.39 -3.97 17.37
N HIS A 81 -0.41 -3.59 16.37
CA HIS A 81 -1.05 -2.27 16.32
C HIS A 81 -2.52 -2.26 16.74
N MET A 82 -3.10 -3.41 17.09
CA MET A 82 -4.48 -3.46 17.61
C MET A 82 -4.62 -2.65 18.91
N PRO A 83 -5.76 -1.95 19.12
CA PRO A 83 -6.88 -1.83 18.17
C PRO A 83 -6.57 -0.92 16.97
N ILE A 84 -7.00 -1.33 15.78
CA ILE A 84 -6.88 -0.58 14.52
C ILE A 84 -8.29 -0.16 14.10
N ASP A 85 -8.47 1.10 13.72
CA ASP A 85 -9.72 1.63 13.20
C ASP A 85 -9.76 1.48 11.66
N LEU A 86 -8.65 1.76 10.97
CA LEU A 86 -8.50 1.56 9.52
C LEU A 86 -7.14 0.97 9.15
N LEU A 87 -7.14 -0.09 8.35
CA LEU A 87 -5.95 -0.61 7.68
C LEU A 87 -5.96 -0.22 6.20
N ILE A 88 -4.97 0.55 5.77
CA ILE A 88 -4.76 0.87 4.35
C ILE A 88 -3.73 -0.12 3.80
N VAL A 89 -4.08 -0.84 2.74
CA VAL A 89 -3.18 -1.78 2.06
C VAL A 89 -2.89 -1.26 0.66
N MET A 90 -1.65 -0.83 0.42
CA MET A 90 -1.17 -0.40 -0.91
C MET A 90 0.07 -1.21 -1.28
N LEU A 91 -0.16 -2.31 -2.00
CA LEU A 91 0.84 -3.27 -2.47
C LEU A 91 0.46 -3.76 -3.86
N GLY A 92 1.42 -4.39 -4.56
CA GLY A 92 1.21 -5.00 -5.88
C GLY A 92 2.27 -4.59 -6.89
N SER A 93 3.00 -3.50 -6.65
CA SER A 93 4.07 -3.05 -7.55
C SER A 93 5.14 -4.12 -7.71
N ASN A 94 5.70 -4.60 -6.60
CA ASN A 94 6.81 -5.57 -6.61
C ASN A 94 6.42 -6.97 -7.12
N ASP A 95 5.14 -7.32 -7.10
CA ASP A 95 4.65 -8.57 -7.66
C ASP A 95 4.81 -8.62 -9.19
N MET A 96 4.96 -7.45 -9.84
CA MET A 96 5.24 -7.33 -11.28
C MET A 96 6.70 -7.56 -11.66
N LYS A 97 7.60 -7.79 -10.69
CA LYS A 97 8.98 -8.17 -10.99
C LYS A 97 9.01 -9.42 -11.86
N LEU A 98 9.91 -9.44 -12.85
CA LEU A 98 10.03 -10.51 -13.84
C LEU A 98 10.09 -11.89 -13.19
N ARG A 99 10.81 -12.01 -12.07
CA ARG A 99 11.04 -13.25 -11.33
C ARG A 99 9.76 -13.93 -10.81
N PHE A 100 8.67 -13.18 -10.61
CA PHE A 100 7.39 -13.74 -10.13
C PHE A 100 6.43 -14.10 -11.27
N HIS A 101 6.63 -13.51 -12.45
CA HIS A 101 5.80 -13.71 -13.64
C HIS A 101 4.28 -13.53 -13.43
N MET A 102 3.85 -12.79 -12.39
CA MET A 102 2.44 -12.63 -12.05
C MET A 102 1.70 -11.72 -13.03
N GLY A 103 0.45 -12.08 -13.34
CA GLY A 103 -0.50 -11.20 -14.02
C GLY A 103 -1.34 -10.40 -13.05
N ALA A 104 -2.04 -9.36 -13.53
CA ALA A 104 -2.87 -8.48 -12.69
C ALA A 104 -3.92 -9.25 -11.88
N ALA A 105 -4.49 -10.32 -12.46
CA ALA A 105 -5.43 -11.19 -11.76
C ALA A 105 -4.79 -11.94 -10.58
N ASP A 106 -3.53 -12.39 -10.71
CA ASP A 106 -2.81 -13.08 -9.63
C ASP A 106 -2.44 -12.11 -8.51
N ILE A 107 -1.99 -10.91 -8.87
CA ILE A 107 -1.64 -9.85 -7.93
C ILE A 107 -2.87 -9.45 -7.10
N ALA A 108 -4.02 -9.25 -7.77
CA ALA A 108 -5.28 -8.96 -7.08
C ALA A 108 -5.74 -10.10 -6.17
N ARG A 109 -5.53 -11.37 -6.57
CA ARG A 109 -5.77 -12.53 -5.68
C ARG A 109 -4.85 -12.50 -4.46
N GLY A 110 -3.58 -12.17 -4.64
CA GLY A 110 -2.62 -12.00 -3.55
C GLY A 110 -3.08 -10.91 -2.56
N ALA A 111 -3.53 -9.77 -3.07
CA ALA A 111 -4.08 -8.72 -2.23
C ALA A 111 -5.40 -9.09 -1.54
N ALA A 112 -6.27 -9.85 -2.19
CA ALA A 112 -7.49 -10.38 -1.55
C ALA A 112 -7.14 -11.30 -0.36
N LEU A 113 -6.07 -12.09 -0.45
CA LEU A 113 -5.57 -12.89 0.68
C LEU A 113 -5.08 -12.01 1.84
N LEU A 114 -4.46 -10.87 1.55
CA LEU A 114 -4.10 -9.89 2.60
C LEU A 114 -5.34 -9.35 3.30
N VAL A 115 -6.37 -8.96 2.54
CA VAL A 115 -7.64 -8.48 3.09
C VAL A 115 -8.29 -9.55 3.97
N GLN A 116 -8.38 -10.79 3.48
CA GLN A 116 -8.93 -11.92 4.24
C GLN A 116 -8.17 -12.14 5.56
N SER A 117 -6.84 -12.16 5.49
CA SER A 117 -5.96 -12.34 6.66
C SER A 117 -6.15 -11.20 7.67
N ALA A 118 -6.15 -9.95 7.21
CA ALA A 118 -6.37 -8.78 8.07
C ALA A 118 -7.75 -8.81 8.75
N LYS A 119 -8.82 -9.14 8.03
CA LYS A 119 -10.18 -9.27 8.61
C LYS A 119 -10.20 -10.35 9.70
N ALA A 120 -9.67 -11.53 9.40
CA ALA A 120 -9.65 -12.63 10.36
C ALA A 120 -8.82 -12.31 11.61
N VAL A 121 -7.62 -11.75 11.43
CA VAL A 121 -6.71 -11.45 12.54
C VAL A 121 -7.22 -10.29 13.40
N SER A 122 -7.74 -9.22 12.79
CA SER A 122 -8.30 -8.09 13.54
C SER A 122 -9.56 -8.48 14.29
N ALA A 123 -10.51 -9.16 13.65
CA ALA A 123 -11.73 -9.68 14.30
C ALA A 123 -11.40 -10.56 15.52
N ALA A 124 -10.44 -11.47 15.39
CA ALA A 124 -10.00 -12.34 16.49
C ALA A 124 -9.32 -11.59 17.65
N LYS A 125 -8.92 -10.33 17.45
CA LYS A 125 -8.29 -9.47 18.46
C LYS A 125 -9.23 -8.37 18.99
N SER A 126 -10.37 -8.16 18.36
CA SER A 126 -11.42 -7.25 18.83
C SER A 126 -12.31 -7.93 19.88
N ALA A 127 -12.77 -7.17 20.87
CA ALA A 127 -13.58 -7.70 21.97
C ALA A 127 -14.98 -8.17 21.51
N ASP A 128 -15.52 -7.56 20.46
CA ASP A 128 -16.83 -7.83 19.87
C ASP A 128 -16.77 -8.71 18.61
N GLY A 129 -15.56 -9.16 18.22
CA GLY A 129 -15.34 -9.93 17.00
C GLY A 129 -15.41 -9.11 15.70
N THR A 130 -15.49 -7.77 15.78
CA THR A 130 -15.56 -6.91 14.60
C THR A 130 -14.15 -6.68 14.03
N ALA A 131 -13.99 -6.90 12.72
CA ALA A 131 -12.75 -6.57 12.02
C ALA A 131 -12.57 -5.05 11.91
N CYS A 132 -11.32 -4.58 11.80
CA CYS A 132 -11.07 -3.18 11.44
C CYS A 132 -11.60 -2.86 10.04
N GLU A 133 -11.87 -1.59 9.75
CA GLU A 133 -12.10 -1.15 8.37
C GLU A 133 -10.85 -1.37 7.54
N ILE A 134 -11.02 -1.67 6.25
CA ILE A 134 -9.90 -1.89 5.32
C ILE A 134 -10.12 -1.05 4.07
N LEU A 135 -9.09 -0.31 3.69
CA LEU A 135 -8.99 0.37 2.40
C LEU A 135 -7.97 -0.33 1.52
N LEU A 136 -8.47 -1.09 0.54
CA LEU A 136 -7.63 -1.74 -0.46
C LEU A 136 -7.27 -0.73 -1.56
N THR A 137 -5.98 -0.44 -1.70
CA THR A 137 -5.49 0.58 -2.62
C THR A 137 -4.69 -0.06 -3.75
N ALA A 138 -5.11 0.14 -5.00
CA ALA A 138 -4.28 -0.18 -6.15
C ALA A 138 -3.10 0.82 -6.22
N PRO A 139 -1.85 0.34 -6.41
CA PRO A 139 -0.69 1.24 -6.44
C PRO A 139 -0.68 2.11 -7.72
N PRO A 140 0.11 3.19 -7.74
CA PRO A 140 0.30 4.00 -8.95
C PRO A 140 0.77 3.14 -10.14
N ALA A 141 0.28 3.45 -11.34
CA ALA A 141 0.68 2.72 -12.54
C ALA A 141 2.16 2.96 -12.88
N ILE A 142 2.89 1.89 -13.20
CA ILE A 142 4.29 1.95 -13.66
C ILE A 142 4.31 2.59 -15.05
N THR A 143 5.27 3.48 -15.28
CA THR A 143 5.35 4.28 -16.52
C THR A 143 6.52 3.87 -17.40
N GLU A 144 6.55 4.42 -18.61
CA GLU A 144 7.63 4.24 -19.58
C GLU A 144 9.01 4.71 -19.08
N ASP A 145 9.01 5.62 -18.09
CA ASP A 145 10.20 6.15 -17.43
C ASP A 145 10.94 5.09 -16.59
N LEU A 146 10.39 3.88 -16.48
CA LEU A 146 11.08 2.71 -15.92
C LEU A 146 12.41 2.40 -16.65
N ARG A 147 12.55 2.87 -17.90
CA ARG A 147 13.78 2.78 -18.70
C ARG A 147 14.87 3.77 -18.29
N ASN A 148 14.52 4.80 -17.51
CA ASN A 148 15.46 5.84 -17.08
C ASN A 148 16.30 5.41 -15.87
N GLY A 149 15.83 4.39 -15.13
CA GLY A 149 16.55 3.75 -14.03
C GLY A 149 16.78 2.25 -14.26
N ASP A 150 17.21 1.55 -13.21
CA ASP A 150 17.48 0.10 -13.26
C ASP A 150 16.20 -0.76 -13.20
N GLY A 151 15.03 -0.14 -13.01
CA GLY A 151 13.75 -0.82 -12.86
C GLY A 151 13.39 -1.70 -14.05
N ILE A 152 13.77 -1.32 -15.28
CA ILE A 152 13.43 -2.10 -16.47
C ILE A 152 14.06 -3.50 -16.46
N ALA A 153 15.25 -3.66 -15.86
CA ALA A 153 15.92 -4.96 -15.76
C ALA A 153 15.22 -5.90 -14.77
N GLU A 154 14.54 -5.34 -13.78
CA GLU A 154 13.87 -6.10 -12.72
C GLU A 154 12.39 -6.37 -13.01
N PHE A 155 11.69 -5.39 -13.57
CA PHE A 155 10.24 -5.42 -13.82
C PHE A 155 9.89 -5.76 -15.27
N GLY A 156 10.77 -5.41 -16.21
CA GLY A 156 10.55 -5.59 -17.62
C GLY A 156 9.40 -4.75 -18.19
N GLU A 157 9.31 -4.76 -19.52
CA GLU A 157 8.34 -3.98 -20.29
C GLU A 157 6.88 -4.32 -19.94
N ARG A 158 6.63 -5.59 -19.58
CA ARG A 158 5.28 -6.09 -19.23
C ARG A 158 4.69 -5.40 -18.01
N ALA A 159 5.51 -4.90 -17.09
CA ALA A 159 5.03 -4.29 -15.84
C ALA A 159 4.11 -3.08 -16.09
N MET A 160 4.36 -2.29 -17.13
CA MET A 160 3.48 -1.17 -17.52
C MET A 160 2.05 -1.64 -17.81
N HIS A 161 1.91 -2.66 -18.67
CA HIS A 161 0.61 -3.24 -19.03
C HIS A 161 -0.08 -3.88 -17.81
N VAL A 162 0.66 -4.65 -17.02
CA VAL A 162 0.10 -5.31 -15.83
C VAL A 162 -0.36 -4.28 -14.79
N SER A 163 0.41 -3.21 -14.58
CA SER A 163 0.08 -2.16 -13.61
C SER A 163 -1.22 -1.42 -13.98
N ALA A 164 -1.44 -1.18 -15.27
CA ALA A 164 -2.64 -0.49 -15.77
C ALA A 164 -3.93 -1.31 -15.55
N GLU A 165 -3.83 -2.64 -15.50
CA GLU A 165 -4.97 -3.52 -15.21
C GLU A 165 -5.29 -3.63 -13.71
N LEU A 166 -4.37 -3.25 -12.82
CA LEU A 166 -4.54 -3.49 -11.38
C LEU A 166 -5.79 -2.79 -10.83
N SER A 167 -6.03 -1.52 -11.17
CA SER A 167 -7.16 -0.75 -10.63
C SER A 167 -8.50 -1.50 -10.75
N GLU A 168 -8.86 -1.99 -11.95
CA GLU A 168 -10.10 -2.74 -12.17
C GLU A 168 -10.13 -4.04 -11.35
N ARG A 169 -9.01 -4.77 -11.31
CA ARG A 169 -8.92 -6.05 -10.59
C ARG A 169 -9.05 -5.86 -9.08
N TYR A 170 -8.40 -4.83 -8.54
CA TYR A 170 -8.48 -4.48 -7.12
C TYR A 170 -9.87 -3.95 -6.73
N ALA A 171 -10.51 -3.14 -7.58
CA ALA A 171 -11.88 -2.68 -7.36
C ALA A 171 -12.85 -3.87 -7.21
N ARG A 172 -12.73 -4.85 -8.12
CA ARG A 172 -13.50 -6.09 -8.05
C ARG A 172 -13.21 -6.89 -6.78
N ALA A 173 -11.94 -7.07 -6.44
CA ALA A 173 -11.54 -7.80 -5.23
C ALA A 173 -12.06 -7.13 -3.94
N ALA A 174 -11.99 -5.80 -3.87
CA ALA A 174 -12.52 -5.02 -2.74
C ALA A 174 -14.04 -5.18 -2.61
N HIS A 175 -14.77 -5.07 -3.73
CA HIS A 175 -16.21 -5.27 -3.78
C HIS A 175 -16.60 -6.69 -3.31
N GLU A 176 -15.95 -7.72 -3.84
CA GLU A 176 -16.19 -9.12 -3.45
C GLU A 176 -15.88 -9.37 -1.96
N ALA A 177 -14.86 -8.70 -1.40
CA ALA A 177 -14.50 -8.82 0.00
C ALA A 177 -15.33 -7.93 0.96
N GLY A 178 -16.14 -7.02 0.41
CA GLY A 178 -16.91 -6.02 1.16
C GLY A 178 -16.00 -5.06 1.94
N VAL A 179 -14.98 -4.50 1.28
CA VAL A 179 -14.06 -3.50 1.84
C VAL A 179 -13.97 -2.27 0.93
N HIS A 180 -13.38 -1.18 1.43
CA HIS A 180 -13.23 0.06 0.65
C HIS A 180 -12.16 -0.10 -0.42
N PHE A 181 -12.29 0.66 -1.50
CA PHE A 181 -11.33 0.67 -2.61
C PHE A 181 -10.88 2.10 -2.94
N PHE A 182 -9.60 2.24 -3.29
CA PHE A 182 -9.05 3.46 -3.86
C PHE A 182 -8.04 3.16 -4.97
N ASP A 183 -8.06 3.96 -6.03
CA ASP A 183 -7.09 3.89 -7.12
C ASP A 183 -6.07 5.03 -6.98
N ALA A 184 -4.84 4.70 -6.58
CA ALA A 184 -3.80 5.72 -6.46
C ALA A 184 -3.43 6.33 -7.83
N ALA A 185 -3.52 5.58 -8.93
CA ALA A 185 -3.18 6.07 -10.26
C ALA A 185 -4.13 7.19 -10.74
N ALA A 186 -5.30 7.33 -10.13
CA ALA A 186 -6.23 8.42 -10.43
C ALA A 186 -5.74 9.79 -9.92
N VAL A 187 -4.79 9.82 -8.97
CA VAL A 187 -4.32 11.05 -8.32
C VAL A 187 -2.82 11.28 -8.43
N VAL A 188 -2.04 10.24 -8.70
CA VAL A 188 -0.58 10.33 -8.80
C VAL A 188 -0.02 9.57 -10.00
N ARG A 189 1.08 10.10 -10.53
CA ARG A 189 1.95 9.43 -11.49
C ARG A 189 3.34 9.29 -10.85
N PRO A 190 4.05 8.17 -11.07
CA PRO A 190 5.45 8.03 -10.65
C PRO A 190 6.37 9.12 -11.23
N SER A 191 7.51 9.30 -10.58
CA SER A 191 8.61 10.15 -11.00
C SER A 191 9.15 9.70 -12.36
N SER A 192 9.49 10.66 -13.22
CA SER A 192 10.19 10.36 -14.46
C SER A 192 11.63 9.90 -14.26
N ALA A 193 12.16 9.97 -13.03
CA ALA A 193 13.50 9.47 -12.72
C ALA A 193 13.60 7.94 -12.85
N ASP A 194 12.55 7.20 -12.46
CA ASP A 194 12.56 5.73 -12.48
C ASP A 194 11.22 5.08 -12.86
N GLY A 195 10.18 5.87 -13.14
CA GLY A 195 8.86 5.40 -13.53
C GLY A 195 8.10 4.53 -12.52
N LEU A 196 8.58 4.45 -11.26
CA LEU A 196 8.05 3.56 -10.23
C LEU A 196 7.73 4.28 -8.91
N HIS A 197 8.61 5.18 -8.46
CA HIS A 197 8.48 5.82 -7.15
C HIS A 197 7.92 7.25 -7.23
N LEU A 198 7.32 7.71 -6.14
CA LEU A 198 6.68 9.03 -6.08
C LEU A 198 7.68 10.19 -5.91
N THR A 199 7.34 11.33 -6.51
CA THR A 199 7.96 12.62 -6.16
C THR A 199 7.39 13.17 -4.85
N PRO A 200 7.99 14.20 -4.23
CA PRO A 200 7.40 14.90 -3.09
C PRO A 200 5.97 15.39 -3.35
N GLU A 201 5.69 15.91 -4.55
CA GLU A 201 4.36 16.36 -4.97
C GLU A 201 3.39 15.17 -5.09
N GLY A 202 3.87 14.04 -5.62
CA GLY A 202 3.11 12.79 -5.65
C GLY A 202 2.73 12.32 -4.25
N HIS A 203 3.66 12.35 -3.29
CA HIS A 203 3.35 12.06 -1.89
C HIS A 203 2.31 13.03 -1.30
N THR A 204 2.38 14.32 -1.60
CA THR A 204 1.37 15.30 -1.16
C THR A 204 0.00 15.04 -1.75
N ALA A 205 -0.10 14.75 -3.05
CA ALA A 205 -1.36 14.44 -3.72
C ALA A 205 -1.99 13.17 -3.13
N LEU A 206 -1.20 12.11 -2.95
CA LEU A 206 -1.67 10.87 -2.34
C LEU A 206 -2.14 11.09 -0.89
N ALA A 207 -1.39 11.85 -0.09
CA ALA A 207 -1.77 12.14 1.30
C ALA A 207 -3.10 12.88 1.42
N ARG A 208 -3.37 13.83 0.51
CA ARG A 208 -4.65 14.56 0.47
C ARG A 208 -5.81 13.64 0.13
N ALA A 209 -5.67 12.82 -0.91
CA ALA A 209 -6.70 11.87 -1.29
C ALA A 209 -6.95 10.83 -0.18
N MET A 210 -5.89 10.32 0.44
CA MET A 210 -5.99 9.39 1.58
C MET A 210 -6.68 10.04 2.79
N ALA A 211 -6.43 11.31 3.07
CA ALA A 211 -7.10 12.01 4.17
C ALA A 211 -8.62 12.13 3.94
N GLU A 212 -9.04 12.35 2.70
CA GLU A 212 -10.46 12.35 2.32
C GLU A 212 -11.10 10.97 2.51
N GLN A 213 -10.43 9.90 2.03
CA GLN A 213 -10.89 8.52 2.24
C GLN A 213 -11.01 8.19 3.73
N CYS A 214 -9.99 8.51 4.54
CA CYS A 214 -9.98 8.22 5.97
C CYS A 214 -11.14 8.89 6.71
N ARG A 215 -11.42 10.17 6.42
CA ARG A 215 -12.56 10.89 7.01
C ARG A 215 -13.91 10.32 6.54
N SER A 216 -14.00 9.95 5.26
CA SER A 216 -15.23 9.36 4.72
C SER A 216 -15.55 8.01 5.37
N ILE A 217 -14.54 7.18 5.63
CA ILE A 217 -14.70 5.83 6.17
C ILE A 217 -14.95 5.89 7.69
N LEU A 218 -14.21 6.72 8.40
CA LEU A 218 -14.20 6.71 9.86
C LEU A 218 -15.13 7.75 10.49
N GLY A 219 -15.65 8.71 9.72
CA GLY A 219 -16.25 9.95 10.23
C GLY A 219 -15.28 10.73 11.09
#